data_AF-A0A2V8NGH3-F1
#
_entry.id   AF-A0A2V8NGH3-F1
#
_cell.length_a   1.000
_cell.length_b   1.000
_cell.length_c   1.000
_cell.angle_alpha   90.00
_cell.angle_beta   90.00
_cell.angle_gamma   90.00
#
_symmetry.space_group_name_H-M   'P 1'
#
loop_
_entity.id
_entity.type
_entity.pdbx_description
1 polymer ?
#
loop_
_entity_poly.entity_id
_entity_poly.type
_entity_poly.pdbx_seq_one_letter_code
_entity_poly.pdbx_strand_id
1 'polypeptide(L)' 'MIGTRVGHFEITAHLGSGGMGDVYQATDTKLRRRVAIKLLPEAFASDSERVARFEREARVLASLTHPHIASA' A
#
# COMPACT_ATOMS: atom_id res chain seq x y z
N MET A 1 -10.36 -4.18 -8.24
CA MET A 1 -9.01 -4.62 -7.85
C MET A 1 -8.94 -6.05 -7.31
N ILE A 2 -9.97 -6.63 -6.69
CA ILE A 2 -9.91 -8.03 -6.24
C ILE A 2 -9.64 -8.96 -7.43
N GLY A 3 -8.71 -9.91 -7.27
CA GLY A 3 -8.23 -10.80 -8.35
C GLY A 3 -7.20 -10.18 -9.28
N THR A 4 -6.91 -8.87 -9.14
CA THR A 4 -5.84 -8.21 -9.88
C THR A 4 -4.48 -8.51 -9.25
N ARG A 5 -3.45 -8.64 -10.09
CA ARG A 5 -2.06 -8.83 -9.65
C ARG A 5 -1.26 -7.54 -9.84
N VAL A 6 -0.58 -7.09 -8.78
CA VAL A 6 0.37 -5.98 -8.82
C VAL A 6 1.75 -6.55 -8.55
N GLY A 7 2.56 -6.74 -9.60
CA GLY A 7 3.81 -7.47 -9.50
C GLY A 7 3.60 -8.90 -8.99
N HIS A 8 4.13 -9.22 -7.81
CA HIS A 8 3.98 -10.54 -7.18
C HIS A 8 2.93 -10.56 -6.06
N PHE A 9 2.13 -9.50 -5.94
CA PHE A 9 1.05 -9.40 -4.98
C PHE A 9 -0.29 -9.65 -5.67
N GLU A 10 -1.10 -10.54 -5.11
CA GLU A 10 -2.46 -10.80 -5.57
C GLU A 10 -3.45 -10.15 -4.63
N ILE A 11 -4.29 -9.24 -5.13
CA ILE A 11 -5.28 -8.54 -4.31
C ILE A 11 -6.43 -9.49 -3.97
N THR A 12 -6.68 -9.68 -2.68
CA THR A 12 -7.67 -10.63 -2.16
C THR A 12 -8.91 -9.96 -1.56
N ALA A 13 -8.78 -8.76 -1.00
CA ALA A 13 -9.90 -8.02 -0.44
C ALA A 13 -9.62 -6.52 -0.40
N HIS A 14 -10.68 -5.72 -0.37
CA HIS A 14 -10.60 -4.31 0.02
C HIS A 14 -10.66 -4.19 1.54
N LEU A 15 -9.77 -3.41 2.15
CA LEU A 15 -9.72 -3.20 3.60
C LEU A 15 -10.32 -1.85 4.02
N GLY A 16 -10.19 -0.82 3.19
CA GLY A 16 -10.79 0.47 3.48
C GLY A 16 -10.24 1.60 2.61
N SER A 17 -10.97 2.70 2.60
CA SER A 17 -10.65 3.92 1.86
C SER A 17 -10.42 5.09 2.82
N GLY A 18 -9.51 5.98 2.47
CA GLY A 18 -9.26 7.21 3.21
C GLY A 18 -8.74 8.34 2.33
N GLY A 19 -8.43 9.48 2.95
CA GLY A 19 -8.00 10.69 2.22
C GLY A 19 -6.74 10.54 1.37
N MET A 20 -5.88 9.56 1.70
CA MET A 20 -4.63 9.25 0.99
C MET A 20 -4.69 7.95 0.19
N GLY A 21 -5.90 7.49 -0.15
CA GLY A 21 -6.12 6.35 -1.04
C GLY A 21 -6.77 5.14 -0.39
N ASP A 22 -6.75 4.04 -1.12
CA ASP A 22 -7.37 2.77 -0.75
C ASP A 22 -6.34 1.80 -0.22
N VAL A 23 -6.76 0.97 0.74
CA VAL A 23 -5.95 -0.10 1.31
C VAL A 23 -6.60 -1.43 0.96
N TYR A 24 -5.78 -2.34 0.42
CA TYR A 24 -6.20 -3.67 0.01
C TYR A 24 -5.42 -4.73 0.77
N GLN A 25 -6.07 -5.84 1.08
CA GLN A 25 -5.38 -7.07 1.48
C GLN A 25 -4.85 -7.74 0.21
N ALA A 26 -3.60 -8.19 0.26
CA ALA A 26 -3.00 -8.98 -0.80
C ALA A 26 -2.23 -10.18 -0.25
N THR A 27 -2.04 -11.17 -1.10
CA THR A 27 -1.10 -12.26 -0.86
C THR A 27 0.20 -11.97 -1.60
N ASP A 28 1.29 -11.86 -0.86
CA ASP A 28 2.64 -11.90 -1.43
C ASP A 28 2.92 -13.33 -1.89
N THR A 29 2.93 -13.55 -3.20
CA THR A 29 3.10 -14.89 -3.78
C THR A 29 4.52 -15.43 -3.67
N LYS A 30 5.53 -14.57 -3.40
CA LYS A 30 6.92 -15.00 -3.19
C LYS A 30 7.15 -15.46 -1.77
N LEU A 31 6.70 -14.66 -0.79
CA LEU A 31 6.89 -14.94 0.63
C LEU A 31 5.72 -15.72 1.26
N ARG A 32 4.64 -15.93 0.51
CA ARG A 32 3.41 -16.63 0.92
C ARG A 32 2.81 -16.06 2.21
N ARG A 33 2.80 -14.73 2.32
CA ARG A 33 2.23 -14.01 3.47
C ARG A 33 1.14 -13.04 3.04
N ARG A 34 0.21 -12.75 3.95
CA ARG A 34 -0.77 -11.67 3.76
C ARG A 34 -0.11 -10.33 4.05
N VAL A 35 -0.38 -9.35 3.22
CA VAL A 35 0.12 -7.98 3.33
C VAL A 35 -1.01 -6.98 3.08
N ALA A 36 -0.81 -5.74 3.53
CA ALA A 36 -1.65 -4.62 3.16
C ALA A 36 -0.94 -3.80 2.07
N ILE A 37 -1.66 -3.43 1.01
CA ILE A 37 -1.15 -2.57 -0.07
C ILE A 37 -1.99 -1.29 -0.08
N LYS A 38 -1.33 -0.16 0.14
CA LYS A 38 -1.93 1.17 -0.02
C LYS A 38 -1.72 1.62 -1.46
N LEU A 39 -2.80 1.94 -2.16
CA LEU A 39 -2.79 2.44 -3.53
C LEU A 39 -3.25 3.89 -3.55
N LEU A 40 -2.49 4.73 -4.26
CA LEU A 40 -2.91 6.08 -4.57
C LEU A 40 -3.91 6.04 -5.74
N PRO A 41 -5.13 6.57 -5.60
CA PRO A 41 -6.10 6.62 -6.69
C PRO A 41 -5.54 7.41 -7.88
N GLU A 42 -5.89 6.99 -9.09
CA GLU A 42 -5.41 7.62 -10.33
C GLU A 42 -5.74 9.12 -10.38
N ALA A 43 -6.90 9.53 -9.87
CA ALA A 43 -7.31 10.92 -9.76
C ALA A 43 -6.34 11.78 -8.91
N PHE A 44 -5.55 11.16 -8.04
CA PHE A 44 -4.55 11.84 -7.20
C PHE A 44 -3.14 11.71 -7.75
N ALA A 45 -2.91 10.91 -8.79
CA ALA A 45 -1.60 10.71 -9.39
C ALA A 45 -1.07 11.96 -10.12
N SER A 46 -1.96 12.85 -10.57
CA SER A 46 -1.61 14.13 -11.18
C SER A 46 -1.37 15.26 -10.16
N ASP A 47 -1.71 15.04 -8.89
CA ASP A 47 -1.48 15.98 -7.80
C ASP A 47 -0.10 15.70 -7.17
N SER A 48 0.87 16.54 -7.53
CA SER A 48 2.26 16.38 -7.11
C SER A 48 2.45 16.43 -5.59
N GLU A 49 1.61 17.17 -4.87
CA GLU A 49 1.67 17.24 -3.40
C GLU A 49 1.25 15.90 -2.78
N ARG A 50 0.19 15.29 -3.30
CA ARG A 50 -0.29 13.98 -2.83
C ARG A 50 0.70 12.87 -3.12
N VAL A 51 1.30 12.88 -4.32
CA VAL A 51 2.36 11.94 -4.69
C VAL A 51 3.56 12.11 -3.76
N ALA A 52 4.06 13.34 -3.56
CA ALA A 52 5.19 13.61 -2.69
C ALA A 52 4.91 13.18 -1.22
N ARG A 53 3.68 13.38 -0.74
CA ARG A 53 3.26 12.90 0.58
C ARG A 53 3.25 11.38 0.65
N PHE A 54 2.68 10.70 -0.34
CA PHE A 54 2.65 9.24 -0.40
C PHE A 54 4.06 8.64 -0.36
N GLU A 55 4.98 9.19 -1.15
CA GLU A 55 6.38 8.75 -1.13
C GLU A 55 7.08 9.03 0.20
N ARG A 56 6.81 10.18 0.82
CA ARG A 56 7.37 10.52 2.13
C ARG A 56 6.92 9.53 3.20
N GLU A 57 5.64 9.18 3.22
CA GLU A 57 5.09 8.18 4.15
C GLU A 57 5.79 6.83 3.97
N ALA A 58 5.97 6.38 2.72
CA ALA A 58 6.67 5.14 2.41
C ALA A 58 8.13 5.15 2.89
N ARG A 59 8.88 6.24 2.63
CA ARG A 59 10.27 6.39 3.07
C ARG A 59 10.40 6.38 4.60
N VAL A 60 9.51 7.07 5.31
CA VAL A 60 9.53 7.09 6.78
C VAL A 60 9.23 5.70 7.34
N LEU A 61 8.18 5.03 6.87
CA LEU A 61 7.84 3.68 7.35
C LEU A 61 8.96 2.67 7.09
N ALA A 62 9.63 2.74 5.93
CA ALA A 62 10.76 1.87 5.61
C ALA A 62 11.98 2.08 6.53
N SER A 63 12.12 3.27 7.13
CA SER A 63 13.21 3.58 8.06
C SER A 63 12.94 3.11 9.50
N LEU A 64 11.70 2.70 9.82
CA LEU A 64 11.29 2.32 11.16
C LEU A 64 11.32 0.80 11.34
N THR A 65 11.98 0.33 12.39
CA THR A 65 11.95 -1.07 12.81
C THR A 65 11.73 -1.12 14.32
N HIS A 66 10.50 -1.46 14.73
CA HIS A 66 10.12 -1.52 16.13
C HIS A 66 8.93 -2.48 16.32
N PRO A 67 8.86 -3.29 17.40
CA PRO A 67 7.76 -4.26 17.62
C PRO A 67 6.36 -3.64 17.72
N HIS A 68 6.26 -2.34 17.96
CA HIS A 68 4.98 -1.60 18.04
C HIS A 68 4.69 -0.75 16.79
N ILE A 69 5.46 -0.91 15.72
CA ILE A 69 5.26 -0.21 14.44
C ILE A 69 5.15 -1.27 13.34
N ALA A 70 4.15 -1.15 12.47
CA ALA A 70 4.04 -2.01 11.30
C ALA A 70 5.22 -1.78 10.36
N SER A 71 5.92 -2.85 9.99
CA SER A 71 7.05 -2.80 9.06
C SER A 71 6.57 -2.65 7.61
N ALA A 72 7.35 -1.92 6.82
CA ALA A 72 7.20 -1.88 5.35
C ALA A 72 7.57 -3.23 4.69
#